data_AF-A0A091NLN8-F1
#
_entry.id   AF-A0A091NLN8-F1
#
_cell.length_a   1.000
_cell.length_b   1.000
_cell.length_c   1.000
_cell.angle_alpha   90.00
_cell.angle_beta   90.00
_cell.angle_gamma   90.00
#
_symmetry.space_group_name_H-M   'P 1'
#
loop_
_entity.id
_entity.type
_entity.pdbx_description
1 polymer ?
#
loop_
_entity_poly.entity_id
_entity_poly.type
_entity_poly.pdbx_seq_one_letter_code
_entity_poly.pdbx_strand_id
1 'polypeptide(L)'
;MPLHDTRAAALLAWVNGAKVCADPLDDLSQLRDCSVFIRIINKIHRSEEGESVLEQPLPERISFIRGFLQKHCKHKSATENLVSAQKLLEGEELALAKVAVLLLYHTSMSCKNPGDWNELSYETQVELASILKFVLDNEESLNENLGTFLQRRVPPSSSGSSSSEERSPLLSFPHRREVRFLELQKIASSSSANNMFPGPPSSPMGDVMQTPQFQLRRLKKQLAAERENRDELEVELAENRKLITEKEAQITMMQQRIDRLTLLNEKQAADQVEPKEIQELREKNESLTVRLHEALKQCQDLKTEKNQMDRKISQLSEENGELSFKMREITSHLVQLQEALNELLEEHNVSLVRWQEKQGQLESELHTALQEKKCSEEKIEILQGKISLLEDQLAKLGDCSTQKGEVMGDVLKV
;
A
#
# COMPACT_ATOMS: atom_id res chain seq x y z
N MET A 1 63.38 -40.88 38.80
CA MET A 1 64.21 -39.84 39.45
C MET A 1 63.29 -38.67 39.79
N PRO A 2 63.28 -38.19 41.05
CA PRO A 2 62.42 -37.09 41.45
C PRO A 2 62.81 -35.78 40.75
N LEU A 3 61.85 -34.87 40.61
CA LEU A 3 62.05 -33.52 40.09
C LEU A 3 62.94 -32.72 41.04
N HIS A 4 63.71 -31.75 40.54
CA HIS A 4 64.51 -30.89 41.41
C HIS A 4 63.62 -29.89 42.16
N ASP A 5 63.64 -29.94 43.48
CA ASP A 5 62.73 -29.17 44.36
C ASP A 5 62.74 -27.65 44.08
N THR A 6 63.91 -27.05 43.82
CA THR A 6 63.98 -25.59 43.53
C THR A 6 63.32 -25.21 42.21
N ARG A 7 63.36 -26.08 41.21
CA ARG A 7 62.74 -25.84 39.90
C ARG A 7 61.25 -26.09 39.95
N ALA A 8 60.84 -27.11 40.71
CA ALA A 8 59.43 -27.38 41.01
C ALA A 8 58.80 -26.17 41.71
N ALA A 9 59.42 -25.69 42.78
CA ALA A 9 58.99 -24.51 43.52
C ALA A 9 58.97 -23.24 42.65
N ALA A 10 59.98 -23.04 41.80
CA ALA A 10 60.03 -21.88 40.90
C ALA A 10 58.91 -21.90 39.85
N LEU A 11 58.61 -23.07 39.28
CA LEU A 11 57.50 -23.24 38.33
C LEU A 11 56.14 -23.05 39.00
N LEU A 12 55.94 -23.57 40.21
CA LEU A 12 54.72 -23.34 41.00
C LEU A 12 54.54 -21.86 41.34
N ALA A 13 55.60 -21.18 41.78
CA ALA A 13 55.57 -19.75 42.05
C ALA A 13 55.20 -18.95 40.79
N TRP A 14 55.68 -19.35 39.61
CA TRP A 14 55.24 -18.75 38.34
C TRP A 14 53.76 -19.02 38.04
N VAL A 15 53.28 -20.26 38.19
CA VAL A 15 51.87 -20.62 37.96
C VAL A 15 50.95 -19.80 38.87
N ASN A 16 51.30 -19.67 40.15
CA ASN A 16 50.57 -18.82 41.09
C ASN A 16 50.64 -17.33 40.70
N GLY A 17 51.82 -16.86 40.28
CA GLY A 17 52.02 -15.50 39.74
C GLY A 17 51.25 -15.22 38.45
N ALA A 18 50.83 -16.26 37.71
CA ALA A 18 49.99 -16.10 36.53
C ALA A 18 48.56 -15.65 36.88
N LYS A 19 48.15 -15.65 38.17
CA LYS A 19 46.83 -15.18 38.67
C LYS A 19 45.65 -15.83 37.92
N VAL A 20 45.73 -17.14 37.70
CA VAL A 20 44.75 -17.93 36.94
C VAL A 20 43.83 -18.76 37.85
N CYS A 21 44.26 -18.97 39.11
CA CYS A 21 43.50 -19.65 40.16
C CYS A 21 43.21 -18.65 41.29
N ALA A 22 42.05 -18.83 41.95
CA ALA A 22 41.68 -18.03 43.11
C ALA A 22 42.49 -18.43 44.36
N ASP A 23 42.81 -19.72 44.48
CA ASP A 23 43.60 -20.27 45.58
C ASP A 23 45.04 -20.56 45.13
N PRO A 24 46.06 -20.20 45.95
CA PRO A 24 47.46 -20.55 45.68
C PRO A 24 47.67 -22.06 45.70
N LEU A 25 48.50 -22.56 44.77
CA LEU A 25 48.89 -23.96 44.70
C LEU A 25 50.18 -24.20 45.51
N ASP A 26 50.17 -25.26 46.32
CA ASP A 26 51.30 -25.66 47.17
C ASP A 26 52.13 -26.78 46.55
N ASP A 27 51.55 -27.55 45.61
CA ASP A 27 52.21 -28.72 45.00
C ASP A 27 51.86 -28.90 43.51
N LEU A 28 52.81 -29.41 42.72
CA LEU A 28 52.63 -29.69 41.29
C LEU A 28 51.58 -30.75 41.03
N SER A 29 51.33 -31.65 41.98
CA SER A 29 50.26 -32.65 41.87
C SER A 29 48.86 -32.03 41.76
N GLN A 30 48.67 -30.79 42.21
CA GLN A 30 47.41 -30.05 42.06
C GLN A 30 47.13 -29.63 40.61
N LEU A 31 48.13 -29.69 39.72
CA LEU A 31 48.00 -29.41 38.28
C LEU A 31 47.54 -30.63 37.45
N ARG A 32 47.30 -31.78 38.10
CA ARG A 32 46.93 -33.03 37.44
C ARG A 32 45.62 -32.95 36.66
N ASP A 33 44.69 -32.12 37.10
CA ASP A 33 43.39 -31.94 36.45
C ASP A 33 43.45 -31.13 35.14
N CYS A 34 44.65 -30.61 34.81
CA CYS A 34 44.95 -29.83 33.63
C CYS A 34 44.15 -28.52 33.49
N SER A 35 43.30 -28.16 34.46
CA SER A 35 42.39 -27.01 34.36
C SER A 35 43.16 -25.69 34.38
N VAL A 36 44.17 -25.61 35.24
CA VAL A 36 45.07 -24.45 35.38
C VAL A 36 45.85 -24.21 34.09
N PHE A 37 46.34 -25.28 33.45
CA PHE A 37 47.04 -25.17 32.17
C PHE A 37 46.13 -24.66 31.04
N ILE A 38 44.89 -25.14 30.97
CA ILE A 38 43.91 -24.66 29.98
C ILE A 38 43.62 -23.17 30.18
N ARG A 39 43.41 -22.74 31.42
CA ARG A 39 43.16 -21.32 31.71
C ARG A 39 44.40 -20.44 31.42
N ILE A 40 45.62 -20.94 31.64
CA ILE A 40 46.85 -20.26 31.20
C ILE A 40 46.87 -20.13 29.66
N ILE A 41 46.48 -21.18 28.93
CA ILE A 41 46.40 -21.15 27.45
C ILE A 41 45.37 -20.10 26.97
N ASN A 42 44.19 -20.06 27.59
CA ASN A 42 43.16 -19.04 27.33
C ASN A 42 43.73 -17.64 27.55
N LYS A 43 44.47 -17.42 28.65
CA LYS A 43 45.12 -16.14 28.95
C LYS A 43 46.18 -15.74 27.91
N ILE A 44 46.89 -16.69 27.30
CA ILE A 44 47.86 -16.42 26.23
C ILE A 44 47.16 -15.96 24.93
N HIS A 45 45.99 -16.51 24.62
CA HIS A 45 45.29 -16.27 23.34
C HIS A 45 44.14 -15.25 23.41
N ARG A 46 43.60 -14.95 24.61
CA ARG A 46 42.28 -14.31 24.81
C ARG A 46 41.19 -14.99 23.99
N SER A 47 41.27 -16.31 23.86
CA SER A 47 40.25 -17.15 23.23
C SER A 47 39.48 -17.87 24.32
N GLU A 48 38.18 -18.03 24.11
CA GLU A 48 37.28 -18.81 24.97
C GLU A 48 37.23 -20.29 24.56
N GLU A 49 38.02 -20.71 23.56
CA GLU A 49 38.10 -22.10 23.09
C GLU A 49 38.32 -23.10 24.24
N GLY A 50 39.17 -22.75 25.22
CA GLY A 50 39.45 -23.62 26.35
C GLY A 50 38.34 -23.69 27.41
N GLU A 51 37.39 -22.75 27.45
CA GLU A 51 36.26 -22.81 28.41
C GLU A 51 35.37 -24.02 28.13
N SER A 52 35.11 -24.30 26.84
CA SER A 52 34.36 -25.49 26.42
C SER A 52 35.06 -26.82 26.76
N VAL A 53 36.39 -26.81 26.89
CA VAL A 53 37.22 -27.99 27.19
C VAL A 53 37.36 -28.21 28.70
N LEU A 54 37.13 -27.21 29.54
CA LEU A 54 37.19 -27.36 31.00
C LEU A 54 36.10 -28.31 31.53
N GLU A 55 34.95 -28.41 30.85
CA GLU A 55 33.86 -29.32 31.24
C GLU A 55 34.09 -30.77 30.75
N GLN A 56 35.05 -30.99 29.86
CA GLN A 56 35.37 -32.29 29.27
C GLN A 56 36.19 -33.20 30.22
N PRO A 57 36.19 -34.53 30.00
CA PRO A 57 37.00 -35.46 30.79
C PRO A 57 38.51 -35.25 30.62
N LEU A 58 39.30 -35.68 31.60
CA LEU A 58 40.75 -35.48 31.66
C LEU A 58 41.53 -35.84 30.37
N PRO A 59 41.23 -36.94 29.65
CA PRO A 59 41.91 -37.26 28.40
C PRO A 59 41.72 -36.21 27.30
N GLU A 60 40.54 -35.60 27.22
CA GLU A 60 40.22 -34.56 26.23
C GLU A 60 40.93 -33.25 26.57
N ARG A 61 41.00 -32.89 27.86
CA ARG A 61 41.81 -31.77 28.36
C ARG A 61 43.29 -31.92 28.04
N ILE A 62 43.84 -33.12 28.25
CA ILE A 62 45.24 -33.45 27.91
C ILE A 62 45.46 -33.38 26.39
N SER A 63 44.50 -33.87 25.60
CA SER A 63 44.54 -33.80 24.13
C SER A 63 44.60 -32.34 23.66
N PHE A 64 43.77 -31.47 24.22
CA PHE A 64 43.76 -30.03 23.92
C PHE A 64 45.12 -29.37 24.23
N ILE A 65 45.68 -29.61 25.42
CA ILE A 65 47.00 -29.05 25.80
C ILE A 65 48.09 -29.55 24.84
N ARG A 66 48.08 -30.84 24.48
CA ARG A 66 49.04 -31.40 23.54
C ARG A 66 48.88 -30.81 22.14
N GLY A 67 47.64 -30.68 21.66
CA GLY A 67 47.33 -30.06 20.37
C GLY A 67 47.80 -28.61 20.31
N PHE A 68 47.60 -27.86 21.40
CA PHE A 68 48.13 -26.51 21.57
C PHE A 68 49.65 -26.46 21.46
N LEU A 69 50.36 -27.24 22.29
CA LEU A 69 51.82 -27.27 22.29
C LEU A 69 52.37 -27.70 20.91
N GLN A 70 51.73 -28.67 20.26
CA GLN A 70 52.11 -29.13 18.93
C GLN A 70 51.91 -28.07 17.85
N LYS A 71 50.80 -27.31 17.90
CA LYS A 71 50.53 -26.21 16.95
C LYS A 71 51.60 -25.11 17.04
N HIS A 72 52.12 -24.86 18.25
CA HIS A 72 53.04 -23.75 18.52
C HIS A 72 54.52 -24.14 18.64
N CYS A 73 54.87 -25.42 18.51
CA CYS A 73 56.25 -25.90 18.35
C CYS A 73 56.69 -25.83 16.89
N LYS A 74 57.92 -25.34 16.64
CA LYS A 74 58.44 -25.14 15.27
C LYS A 74 58.76 -26.44 14.52
N HIS A 75 59.01 -27.53 15.22
CA HIS A 75 59.45 -28.80 14.65
C HIS A 75 58.25 -29.76 14.55
N LYS A 76 57.53 -29.70 13.42
CA LYS A 76 56.42 -30.64 13.11
C LYS A 76 56.87 -32.09 12.91
N SER A 77 58.19 -32.36 12.94
CA SER A 77 58.83 -33.65 12.66
C SER A 77 59.45 -34.33 13.88
N ALA A 78 59.63 -33.64 15.02
CA ALA A 78 60.11 -34.25 16.28
C ALA A 78 58.93 -34.88 17.08
N THR A 79 58.01 -35.49 16.35
CA THR A 79 56.66 -35.86 16.76
C THR A 79 56.63 -37.19 17.51
N GLU A 80 57.63 -37.43 18.35
CA GLU A 80 57.55 -38.36 19.47
C GLU A 80 57.71 -37.58 20.78
N ASN A 81 56.59 -36.96 21.16
CA ASN A 81 56.13 -36.68 22.52
C ASN A 81 57.10 -35.95 23.48
N LEU A 82 57.25 -34.64 23.30
CA LEU A 82 57.77 -33.74 24.36
C LEU A 82 57.07 -33.97 25.71
N VAL A 83 55.76 -34.28 25.65
CA VAL A 83 54.93 -34.66 26.79
C VAL A 83 54.12 -35.91 26.41
N SER A 84 54.25 -36.98 27.20
CA SER A 84 53.49 -38.21 27.00
C SER A 84 52.10 -38.09 27.64
N ALA A 85 51.04 -38.34 26.86
CA ALA A 85 49.67 -38.32 27.36
C ALA A 85 49.44 -39.35 28.47
N GLN A 86 50.08 -40.52 28.36
CA GLN A 86 50.01 -41.57 29.38
C GLN A 86 50.63 -41.12 30.71
N LYS A 87 51.79 -40.44 30.65
CA LYS A 87 52.49 -39.93 31.85
C LYS A 87 51.74 -38.78 32.54
N LEU A 88 51.01 -37.98 31.76
CA LEU A 88 50.11 -36.95 32.30
C LEU A 88 48.87 -37.57 32.97
N LEU A 89 48.28 -38.61 32.37
CA LEU A 89 47.16 -39.35 32.96
C LEU A 89 47.57 -40.04 34.28
N GLU A 90 48.79 -40.55 34.35
CA GLU A 90 49.40 -41.12 35.57
C GLU A 90 49.76 -40.03 36.62
N GLY A 91 49.68 -38.75 36.25
CA GLY A 91 49.97 -37.63 37.14
C GLY A 91 51.45 -37.49 37.50
N GLU A 92 52.35 -37.91 36.61
CA GLU A 92 53.81 -37.80 36.80
C GLU A 92 54.23 -36.32 36.89
N GLU A 93 54.82 -35.91 38.00
CA GLU A 93 55.24 -34.52 38.25
C GLU A 93 56.20 -33.99 37.19
N LEU A 94 57.06 -34.85 36.64
CA LEU A 94 57.96 -34.48 35.56
C LEU A 94 57.19 -34.08 34.29
N ALA A 95 56.10 -34.79 33.97
CA ALA A 95 55.29 -34.48 32.80
C ALA A 95 54.55 -33.15 32.98
N LEU A 96 54.03 -32.89 34.19
CA LEU A 96 53.40 -31.61 34.55
C LEU A 96 54.39 -30.46 34.51
N ALA A 97 55.60 -30.64 35.05
CA ALA A 97 56.68 -29.66 35.01
C ALA A 97 57.09 -29.33 33.56
N LYS A 98 57.18 -30.33 32.68
CA LYS A 98 57.45 -30.10 31.25
C LYS A 98 56.38 -29.24 30.58
N VAL A 99 55.09 -29.50 30.86
CA VAL A 99 53.99 -28.65 30.36
C VAL A 99 54.13 -27.21 30.89
N ALA A 100 54.40 -27.06 32.20
CA ALA A 100 54.59 -25.75 32.82
C ALA A 100 55.75 -24.95 32.19
N VAL A 101 56.90 -25.60 31.90
CA VAL A 101 58.05 -24.96 31.24
C VAL A 101 57.69 -24.48 29.82
N LEU A 102 56.97 -25.30 29.05
CA LEU A 102 56.58 -24.93 27.69
C LEU A 102 55.56 -23.80 27.68
N LEU A 103 54.60 -23.82 28.61
CA LEU A 103 53.64 -22.72 28.77
C LEU A 103 54.35 -21.45 29.26
N LEU A 104 55.31 -21.55 30.18
CA LEU A 104 56.17 -20.43 30.59
C LEU A 104 56.88 -19.80 29.39
N TYR A 105 57.51 -20.62 28.55
CA TYR A 105 58.15 -20.16 27.32
C TYR A 105 57.14 -19.48 26.38
N HIS A 106 55.98 -20.09 26.13
CA HIS A 106 54.96 -19.50 25.26
C HIS A 106 54.38 -18.19 25.80
N THR A 107 54.19 -18.08 27.12
CA THR A 107 53.73 -16.86 27.77
C THR A 107 54.77 -15.75 27.61
N SER A 108 56.06 -16.06 27.84
CA SER A 108 57.16 -15.11 27.67
C SER A 108 57.31 -14.64 26.21
N MET A 109 57.05 -15.52 25.23
CA MET A 109 57.11 -15.22 23.80
C MET A 109 55.88 -14.47 23.28
N SER A 110 54.81 -14.33 24.06
CA SER A 110 53.62 -13.59 23.65
C SER A 110 53.85 -12.07 23.69
N CYS A 111 53.33 -11.32 22.72
CA CYS A 111 53.25 -9.85 22.77
C CYS A 111 52.26 -9.35 23.83
N LYS A 112 51.31 -10.19 24.25
CA LYS A 112 50.05 -9.73 24.82
C LYS A 112 50.03 -9.65 26.35
N ASN A 113 51.08 -10.13 27.04
CA ASN A 113 51.30 -9.99 28.49
C ASN A 113 52.80 -10.14 28.81
N PRO A 114 53.58 -9.05 28.92
CA PRO A 114 54.84 -9.14 29.67
C PRO A 114 54.44 -9.35 31.12
N GLY A 115 54.57 -10.57 31.65
CA GLY A 115 54.30 -10.82 33.07
C GLY A 115 55.10 -9.84 33.93
N ASP A 116 54.50 -9.32 35.00
CA ASP A 116 55.22 -8.51 35.98
C ASP A 116 56.11 -9.42 36.83
N TRP A 117 57.23 -9.87 36.23
CA TRP A 117 58.18 -10.79 36.86
C TRP A 117 58.77 -10.24 38.17
N ASN A 118 58.68 -8.92 38.37
CA ASN A 118 59.08 -8.23 39.59
C ASN A 118 58.26 -8.61 40.83
N GLU A 119 57.08 -9.23 40.68
CA GLU A 119 56.28 -9.75 41.80
C GLU A 119 56.87 -11.05 42.40
N LEU A 120 57.73 -11.76 41.65
CA LEU A 120 58.35 -13.02 42.09
C LEU A 120 59.64 -12.78 42.87
N SER A 121 59.97 -13.67 43.80
CA SER A 121 61.22 -13.61 44.57
C SER A 121 62.46 -13.67 43.65
N TYR A 122 63.57 -13.05 44.06
CA TYR A 122 64.80 -13.04 43.26
C TYR A 122 65.31 -14.46 42.96
N GLU A 123 65.28 -15.36 43.94
CA GLU A 123 65.69 -16.76 43.79
C GLU A 123 64.81 -17.51 42.77
N THR A 124 63.49 -17.28 42.82
CA THR A 124 62.54 -17.78 41.83
C THR A 124 62.86 -17.25 40.43
N GLN A 125 63.18 -15.96 40.30
CA GLN A 125 63.53 -15.36 39.02
C GLN A 125 64.83 -15.93 38.43
N VAL A 126 65.85 -16.20 39.24
CA VAL A 126 67.10 -16.84 38.79
C VAL A 126 66.82 -18.23 38.21
N GLU A 127 66.03 -19.04 38.92
CA GLU A 127 65.69 -20.40 38.46
C GLU A 127 64.84 -20.36 37.18
N LEU A 128 63.81 -19.50 37.12
CA LEU A 128 63.00 -19.33 35.92
C LEU A 128 63.80 -18.80 34.72
N ALA A 129 64.75 -17.87 34.96
CA ALA A 129 65.65 -17.38 33.92
C ALA A 129 66.57 -18.48 33.41
N SER A 130 67.07 -19.36 34.30
CA SER A 130 67.86 -20.53 33.91
C SER A 130 67.06 -21.52 33.06
N ILE A 131 65.80 -21.75 33.41
CA ILE A 131 64.86 -22.61 32.68
C ILE A 131 64.59 -22.01 31.29
N LEU A 132 64.27 -20.72 31.22
CA LEU A 132 63.97 -20.05 29.95
C LEU A 132 65.19 -20.01 29.03
N LYS A 133 66.36 -19.70 29.58
CA LYS A 133 67.64 -19.74 28.85
C LYS A 133 67.92 -21.13 28.30
N PHE A 134 67.76 -22.18 29.11
CA PHE A 134 67.90 -23.55 28.66
C PHE A 134 66.97 -23.88 27.48
N VAL A 135 65.71 -23.45 27.54
CA VAL A 135 64.73 -23.66 26.44
C VAL A 135 65.14 -22.91 25.17
N LEU A 136 65.70 -21.70 25.30
CA LEU A 136 66.20 -20.93 24.16
C LEU A 136 67.42 -21.56 23.49
N ASP A 137 68.34 -22.09 24.29
CA ASP A 137 69.60 -22.69 23.86
C ASP A 137 69.40 -24.09 23.24
N ASN A 138 68.35 -24.81 23.64
CA ASN A 138 68.10 -26.20 23.22
C ASN A 138 66.83 -26.39 22.36
N GLU A 139 66.30 -25.33 21.72
CA GLU A 139 64.99 -25.39 21.02
C GLU A 139 64.86 -26.52 19.97
N GLU A 140 65.97 -26.96 19.38
CA GLU A 140 66.01 -28.01 18.35
C GLU A 140 66.06 -29.44 18.94
N SER A 141 66.44 -29.61 20.21
CA SER A 141 66.62 -30.91 20.89
C SER A 141 65.94 -31.00 22.27
N LEU A 142 64.94 -30.15 22.50
CA LEU A 142 64.20 -30.03 23.77
C LEU A 142 63.66 -31.37 24.31
N ASN A 143 63.27 -32.30 23.44
CA ASN A 143 62.65 -33.57 23.83
C ASN A 143 63.57 -34.44 24.72
N GLU A 144 64.84 -34.56 24.34
CA GLU A 144 65.82 -35.44 24.99
C GLU A 144 66.44 -34.76 26.23
N ASN A 145 66.60 -33.44 26.19
CA ASN A 145 67.39 -32.70 27.17
C ASN A 145 66.55 -32.07 28.30
N LEU A 146 65.25 -31.82 28.09
CA LEU A 146 64.43 -31.15 29.11
C LEU A 146 64.17 -32.03 30.33
N GLY A 147 63.98 -33.33 30.14
CA GLY A 147 63.77 -34.28 31.25
C GLY A 147 65.02 -34.40 32.14
N THR A 148 66.19 -34.51 31.52
CA THR A 148 67.47 -34.59 32.24
C THR A 148 67.83 -33.27 32.91
N PHE A 149 67.54 -32.14 32.25
CA PHE A 149 67.68 -30.81 32.84
C PHE A 149 66.83 -30.71 34.10
N LEU A 150 65.52 -30.95 34.04
CA LEU A 150 64.62 -30.81 35.20
C LEU A 150 64.97 -31.71 36.40
N GLN A 151 65.62 -32.86 36.16
CA GLN A 151 66.01 -33.83 37.19
C GLN A 151 67.43 -33.60 37.77
N ARG A 152 68.36 -32.97 37.03
CA ARG A 152 69.78 -32.84 37.44
C ARG A 152 70.20 -31.39 37.62
N ARG A 153 70.90 -31.09 38.72
CA ARG A 153 71.67 -29.85 38.88
C ARG A 153 72.89 -29.92 37.98
N VAL A 154 72.98 -29.06 36.96
CA VAL A 154 74.21 -28.89 36.18
C VAL A 154 75.16 -28.07 37.07
N PRO A 155 76.36 -28.57 37.43
CA PRO A 155 77.38 -27.73 38.05
C PRO A 155 77.81 -26.67 37.02
N PRO A 156 78.18 -25.45 37.43
CA PRO A 156 78.77 -24.48 36.51
C PRO A 156 80.09 -25.06 35.99
N SER A 157 80.13 -25.47 34.73
CA SER A 157 81.37 -25.86 34.09
C SER A 157 82.26 -24.63 33.94
N SER A 158 83.33 -24.65 34.72
CA SER A 158 84.57 -23.88 34.57
C SER A 158 85.07 -23.86 33.12
N SER A 159 85.46 -22.67 32.68
CA SER A 159 86.35 -22.42 31.56
C SER A 159 87.56 -23.37 31.58
N GLY A 160 87.84 -24.06 30.47
CA GLY A 160 89.01 -24.93 30.34
C GLY A 160 89.19 -25.42 28.91
N SER A 161 90.21 -24.87 28.26
CA SER A 161 90.61 -25.01 26.85
C SER A 161 91.30 -26.35 26.51
N SER A 162 91.21 -26.79 25.25
CA SER A 162 92.27 -27.52 24.50
C SER A 162 91.91 -27.48 23.00
N SER A 163 92.41 -26.52 22.23
CA SER A 163 93.68 -26.52 21.47
C SER A 163 93.70 -27.43 20.23
N SER A 164 93.76 -26.82 19.04
CA SER A 164 94.75 -27.23 18.02
C SER A 164 95.10 -26.03 17.13
N GLU A 165 96.36 -25.61 17.23
CA GLU A 165 97.02 -24.59 16.44
C GLU A 165 97.29 -25.08 15.01
N GLU A 166 97.43 -24.15 14.07
CA GLU A 166 98.68 -24.06 13.30
C GLU A 166 98.88 -22.69 12.62
N ARG A 167 99.98 -22.06 13.04
CA ARG A 167 100.85 -21.08 12.33
C ARG A 167 100.59 -19.57 12.49
N SER A 168 101.32 -19.01 13.44
CA SER A 168 101.77 -17.61 13.57
C SER A 168 102.79 -17.21 12.47
N PRO A 169 103.28 -15.93 12.36
CA PRO A 169 104.10 -15.29 13.41
C PRO A 169 103.85 -13.78 13.67
N LEU A 170 103.98 -13.44 14.96
CA LEU A 170 104.63 -12.27 15.56
C LEU A 170 104.88 -11.03 14.67
N LEU A 171 104.20 -9.91 14.95
CA LEU A 171 104.82 -8.58 14.96
C LEU A 171 104.11 -7.65 15.96
N SER A 172 104.93 -7.03 16.79
CA SER A 172 104.61 -6.06 17.83
C SER A 172 103.95 -4.78 17.28
N PHE A 173 103.06 -4.20 18.08
CA PHE A 173 102.30 -2.96 17.84
C PHE A 173 103.12 -1.80 17.21
N PRO A 174 102.46 -0.97 16.38
CA PRO A 174 102.27 0.40 16.84
C PRO A 174 100.89 1.01 16.52
N HIS A 175 100.38 1.71 17.54
CA HIS A 175 99.48 2.87 17.48
C HIS A 175 98.07 2.69 16.89
N ARG A 176 97.11 2.69 17.83
CA ARG A 176 95.68 2.91 17.60
C ARG A 176 95.45 4.15 16.71
N ARG A 177 94.91 3.95 15.51
CA ARG A 177 94.03 4.95 14.91
C ARG A 177 92.66 4.77 15.54
N GLU A 178 92.31 5.71 16.39
CA GLU A 178 91.01 5.85 17.01
C GLU A 178 89.98 6.18 15.91
N VAL A 179 89.22 5.18 15.46
CA VAL A 179 88.06 5.43 14.61
C VAL A 179 86.93 5.81 15.56
N ARG A 180 86.67 7.12 15.66
CA ARG A 180 85.43 7.63 16.26
C ARG A 180 84.27 7.12 15.41
N PHE A 181 83.56 6.11 15.90
CA PHE A 181 82.21 5.86 15.42
C PHE A 181 81.38 7.10 15.79
N LEU A 182 80.74 7.72 14.79
CA LEU A 182 79.67 8.66 15.07
C LEU A 182 78.66 7.93 15.95
N GLU A 183 78.37 8.52 17.09
CA GLU A 183 77.30 8.10 17.99
C GLU A 183 76.00 8.11 17.18
N LEU A 184 75.54 6.93 16.76
CA LEU A 184 74.25 6.76 16.12
C LEU A 184 73.20 7.09 17.18
N GLN A 185 72.71 8.32 17.11
CA GLN A 185 71.57 8.83 17.85
C GLN A 185 70.41 7.83 17.69
N LYS A 186 70.08 7.11 18.78
CA LYS A 186 68.93 6.21 18.84
C LYS A 186 67.66 7.03 18.58
N ILE A 187 67.13 6.95 17.36
CA ILE A 187 65.83 7.52 17.04
C ILE A 187 64.76 6.51 17.46
N ALA A 188 64.05 6.89 18.53
CA ALA A 188 62.70 6.49 18.93
C ALA A 188 62.35 4.99 19.02
N SER A 189 62.27 4.49 20.25
CA SER A 189 60.97 4.15 20.85
C SER A 189 61.06 4.25 22.37
N SER A 190 60.14 5.02 22.92
CA SER A 190 60.05 5.53 24.28
C SER A 190 59.68 4.46 25.32
N SER A 191 60.56 4.25 26.29
CA SER A 191 60.29 4.29 27.75
C SER A 191 61.48 3.68 28.51
N SER A 192 61.83 4.30 29.63
CA SER A 192 62.92 3.92 30.56
C SER A 192 64.34 4.36 30.18
N ALA A 193 64.51 5.68 29.99
CA ALA A 193 65.77 6.35 30.26
C ALA A 193 65.64 7.13 31.59
N ASN A 194 65.62 6.38 32.69
CA ASN A 194 66.03 6.87 34.01
C ASN A 194 66.71 5.69 34.69
N ASN A 195 68.03 5.76 34.86
CA ASN A 195 68.79 5.22 35.99
C ASN A 195 70.28 5.50 35.77
N MET A 196 70.70 6.71 36.14
CA MET A 196 72.09 7.07 36.42
C MET A 196 72.39 7.01 37.94
N PHE A 197 71.69 6.09 38.63
CA PHE A 197 71.87 5.72 40.04
C PHE A 197 71.85 4.19 40.11
N PRO A 198 72.46 3.55 41.14
CA PRO A 198 72.43 2.09 41.28
C PRO A 198 70.97 1.66 41.43
N GLY A 199 70.36 1.29 40.31
CA GLY A 199 69.01 0.77 40.27
C GLY A 199 68.93 -0.54 41.05
N PRO A 200 67.71 -0.97 41.41
CA PRO A 200 67.52 -2.31 41.97
C PRO A 200 68.20 -3.34 41.05
N PRO A 201 68.75 -4.43 41.61
CA PRO A 201 69.46 -5.44 40.82
C PRO A 201 68.62 -5.83 39.60
N SER A 202 69.23 -5.86 38.42
CA SER A 202 68.54 -6.27 37.21
C SER A 202 67.84 -7.61 37.47
N SER A 203 66.54 -7.68 37.14
CA SER A 203 65.79 -8.93 37.27
C SER A 203 66.46 -9.96 36.35
N PRO A 204 66.87 -11.14 36.86
CA PRO A 204 67.46 -12.19 36.04
C PRO A 204 66.58 -12.60 34.86
N MET A 205 65.25 -12.52 35.03
CA MET A 205 64.27 -12.77 33.97
C MET A 205 64.27 -11.65 32.91
N GLY A 206 64.41 -10.39 33.36
CA GLY A 206 64.57 -9.23 32.49
C GLY A 206 65.81 -9.35 31.59
N ASP A 207 66.93 -9.81 32.13
CA ASP A 207 68.19 -9.97 31.37
C ASP A 207 68.06 -11.02 30.24
N VAL A 208 67.38 -12.15 30.50
CA VAL A 208 67.11 -13.17 29.47
C VAL A 208 66.17 -12.63 28.39
N MET A 209 65.10 -11.93 28.76
CA MET A 209 64.14 -11.38 27.80
C MET A 209 64.73 -10.23 26.96
N GLN A 210 65.67 -9.47 27.51
CA GLN A 210 66.37 -8.39 26.81
C GLN A 210 67.51 -8.90 25.91
N THR A 211 67.83 -10.19 25.97
CA THR A 211 68.86 -10.79 25.12
C THR A 211 68.43 -10.69 23.64
N PRO A 212 69.32 -10.27 22.71
CA PRO A 212 68.98 -10.12 21.28
C PRO A 212 68.36 -11.37 20.66
N GLN A 213 68.79 -12.56 21.08
CA GLN A 213 68.25 -13.84 20.63
C GLN A 213 66.77 -14.00 20.98
N PHE A 214 66.37 -13.65 22.21
CA PHE A 214 64.98 -13.73 22.66
C PHE A 214 64.10 -12.72 21.90
N GLN A 215 64.55 -11.47 21.80
CA GLN A 215 63.82 -10.40 21.11
C GLN A 215 63.64 -10.71 19.62
N LEU A 216 64.69 -11.15 18.93
CA LEU A 216 64.61 -11.52 17.51
C LEU A 216 63.65 -12.69 17.30
N ARG A 217 63.65 -13.67 18.20
CA ARG A 217 62.78 -14.85 18.12
C ARG A 217 61.32 -14.48 18.33
N ARG A 218 61.04 -13.62 19.32
CA ARG A 218 59.71 -13.06 19.58
C ARG A 218 59.18 -12.29 18.37
N LEU A 219 59.99 -11.40 17.80
CA LEU A 219 59.62 -10.62 16.60
C LEU A 219 59.36 -11.51 15.39
N LYS A 220 60.20 -12.53 15.13
CA LYS A 220 59.97 -13.49 14.05
C LYS A 220 58.63 -14.23 14.19
N LYS A 221 58.26 -14.61 15.41
CA LYS A 221 56.97 -15.28 15.68
C LYS A 221 55.79 -14.33 15.42
N GLN A 222 55.90 -13.07 15.83
CA GLN A 222 54.87 -12.05 15.59
C GLN A 222 54.70 -11.77 14.10
N LEU A 223 55.80 -11.63 13.35
CA LEU A 223 55.75 -11.39 11.92
C LEU A 223 55.09 -12.55 11.15
N ALA A 224 55.29 -13.79 11.58
CA ALA A 224 54.62 -14.94 10.98
C ALA A 224 53.10 -14.91 11.21
N ALA A 225 52.65 -14.61 12.45
CA ALA A 225 51.23 -14.51 12.78
C ALA A 225 50.53 -13.36 12.03
N GLU A 226 51.20 -12.21 11.89
CA GLU A 226 50.66 -11.08 11.12
C GLU A 226 50.52 -11.40 9.61
N ARG A 227 51.43 -12.20 9.05
CA ARG A 227 51.30 -12.66 7.66
C ARG A 227 50.10 -13.58 7.47
N GLU A 228 49.90 -14.53 8.39
CA GLU A 228 48.75 -15.42 8.37
C GLU A 228 47.43 -14.64 8.47
N ASN A 229 47.32 -13.71 9.43
CA ASN A 229 46.15 -12.84 9.58
C ASN A 229 45.89 -11.97 8.33
N ARG A 230 46.94 -11.45 7.69
CA ARG A 230 46.79 -10.72 6.43
C ARG A 230 46.25 -11.62 5.32
N ASP A 231 46.78 -12.83 5.19
CA ASP A 231 46.36 -13.78 4.16
C ASP A 231 44.89 -14.22 4.39
N GLU A 232 44.46 -14.42 5.64
CA GLU A 232 43.07 -14.65 6.02
C GLU A 232 42.16 -13.48 5.61
N LEU A 233 42.53 -12.25 5.96
CA LEU A 233 41.78 -11.04 5.58
C LEU A 233 41.73 -10.84 4.06
N GLU A 234 42.77 -11.25 3.33
CA GLU A 234 42.79 -11.17 1.86
C GLU A 234 41.78 -12.14 1.22
N VAL A 235 41.61 -13.33 1.80
CA VAL A 235 40.58 -14.30 1.39
C VAL A 235 39.18 -13.75 1.70
N GLU A 236 38.94 -13.26 2.92
CA GLU A 236 37.64 -12.67 3.30
C GLU A 236 37.26 -11.48 2.42
N LEU A 237 38.23 -10.63 2.04
CA LEU A 237 37.99 -9.53 1.11
C LEU A 237 37.63 -10.01 -0.29
N ALA A 238 38.26 -11.08 -0.78
CA ALA A 238 37.93 -11.67 -2.07
C ALA A 238 36.52 -12.25 -2.10
N GLU A 239 36.11 -12.96 -1.03
CA GLU A 239 34.76 -13.49 -0.87
C GLU A 239 33.71 -12.39 -0.78
N ASN A 240 33.97 -11.33 -0.02
CA ASN A 240 33.06 -10.17 0.07
C ASN A 240 32.89 -9.47 -1.28
N ARG A 241 33.97 -9.29 -2.06
CA ARG A 241 33.88 -8.74 -3.42
C ARG A 241 32.99 -9.59 -4.32
N LYS A 242 33.12 -10.92 -4.24
CA LYS A 242 32.25 -11.85 -4.99
C LYS A 242 30.79 -11.74 -4.57
N LEU A 243 30.51 -11.61 -3.28
CA LEU A 243 29.14 -11.43 -2.79
C LEU A 243 28.54 -10.10 -3.26
N ILE A 244 29.32 -9.02 -3.27
CA ILE A 244 28.89 -7.70 -3.78
C ILE A 244 28.51 -7.81 -5.25
N THR A 245 29.34 -8.42 -6.10
CA THR A 245 29.04 -8.54 -7.53
C THR A 245 27.81 -9.39 -7.81
N GLU A 246 27.56 -10.44 -7.02
CA GLU A 246 26.32 -11.23 -7.08
C GLU A 246 25.09 -10.39 -6.73
N LYS A 247 25.18 -9.59 -5.65
CA LYS A 247 24.08 -8.70 -5.25
C LYS A 247 23.83 -7.59 -6.27
N GLU A 248 24.87 -7.01 -6.86
CA GLU A 248 24.75 -6.04 -7.96
C GLU A 248 24.07 -6.64 -9.20
N ALA A 249 24.39 -7.88 -9.55
CA ALA A 249 23.71 -8.60 -10.63
C ALA A 249 22.22 -8.82 -10.30
N GLN A 250 21.89 -9.20 -9.06
CA GLN A 250 20.50 -9.35 -8.61
C GLN A 250 19.73 -8.02 -8.68
N ILE A 251 20.32 -6.93 -8.21
CA ILE A 251 19.73 -5.58 -8.29
C ILE A 251 19.46 -5.21 -9.74
N THR A 252 20.41 -5.46 -10.65
CA THR A 252 20.26 -5.15 -12.07
C THR A 252 19.09 -5.94 -12.70
N MET A 253 18.96 -7.23 -12.38
CA MET A 253 17.82 -8.04 -12.85
C MET A 253 16.48 -7.54 -12.31
N MET A 254 16.42 -7.15 -11.03
CA MET A 254 15.20 -6.57 -10.46
C MET A 254 14.86 -5.22 -11.09
N GLN A 255 15.86 -4.37 -11.36
CA GLN A 255 15.66 -3.09 -12.04
C GLN A 255 15.09 -3.30 -13.45
N GLN A 256 15.66 -4.21 -14.24
CA GLN A 256 15.12 -4.56 -15.57
C GLN A 256 13.67 -5.07 -15.50
N ARG A 257 13.34 -5.86 -14.47
CA ARG A 257 11.97 -6.34 -14.26
C ARG A 257 11.02 -5.20 -13.90
N ILE A 258 11.45 -4.26 -13.06
CA ILE A 258 10.70 -3.05 -12.73
C ILE A 258 10.47 -2.25 -14.00
N ASP A 259 11.51 -1.93 -14.77
CA ASP A 259 11.39 -1.14 -16.00
C ASP A 259 10.42 -1.80 -17.01
N ARG A 260 10.46 -3.13 -17.13
CA ARG A 260 9.51 -3.87 -17.97
C ARG A 260 8.07 -3.77 -17.44
N LEU A 261 7.88 -3.87 -16.12
CA LEU A 261 6.55 -3.70 -15.50
C LEU A 261 6.04 -2.27 -15.65
N THR A 262 6.90 -1.26 -15.51
CA THR A 262 6.56 0.14 -15.73
C THR A 262 6.09 0.37 -17.16
N LEU A 263 6.81 -0.16 -18.15
CA LEU A 263 6.43 -0.05 -19.56
C LEU A 263 5.12 -0.79 -19.90
N LEU A 264 4.88 -1.95 -19.28
CA LEU A 264 3.58 -2.65 -19.41
C LEU A 264 2.45 -1.85 -18.76
N ASN A 265 2.70 -1.25 -17.59
CA ASN A 265 1.71 -0.43 -16.89
C ASN A 265 1.41 0.87 -17.66
N GLU A 266 2.43 1.52 -18.24
CA GLU A 266 2.23 2.68 -19.12
C GLU A 266 1.43 2.32 -20.37
N LYS A 267 1.70 1.18 -21.00
CA LYS A 267 0.88 0.67 -22.11
C LYS A 267 -0.55 0.39 -21.67
N GLN A 268 -0.73 -0.27 -20.53
CA GLN A 268 -2.06 -0.54 -19.97
C GLN A 268 -2.78 0.74 -19.56
N ALA A 269 -2.08 1.77 -19.10
CA ALA A 269 -2.62 3.08 -18.80
C ALA A 269 -3.01 3.83 -20.09
N ALA A 270 -2.20 3.71 -21.15
CA ALA A 270 -2.53 4.24 -22.47
C ALA A 270 -3.75 3.51 -23.10
N ASP A 271 -3.87 2.19 -22.88
CA ASP A 271 -5.04 1.41 -23.29
C ASP A 271 -6.28 1.67 -22.39
N GLN A 272 -6.08 2.16 -21.15
CA GLN A 272 -7.14 2.63 -20.25
C GLN A 272 -7.63 4.04 -20.55
N VAL A 273 -6.87 4.85 -21.30
CA VAL A 273 -7.45 6.03 -21.96
C VAL A 273 -8.49 5.47 -22.90
N GLU A 274 -9.77 5.62 -22.54
CA GLU A 274 -10.86 4.98 -23.27
C GLU A 274 -10.64 5.14 -24.77
N PRO A 275 -10.70 4.04 -25.54
CA PRO A 275 -10.51 4.11 -26.98
C PRO A 275 -11.46 5.19 -27.49
N LYS A 276 -10.94 6.11 -28.30
CA LYS A 276 -11.64 7.32 -28.76
C LYS A 276 -13.06 7.04 -29.24
N GLU A 277 -13.28 5.86 -29.81
CA GLU A 277 -14.59 5.33 -30.21
C GLU A 277 -15.60 5.23 -29.06
N ILE A 278 -15.21 4.75 -27.86
CA ILE A 278 -16.09 4.69 -26.68
C ILE A 278 -16.43 6.10 -26.18
N GLN A 279 -15.45 7.00 -26.15
CA GLN A 279 -15.68 8.40 -25.78
C GLN A 279 -16.64 9.08 -26.77
N GLU A 280 -16.46 8.89 -28.08
CA GLU A 280 -17.38 9.38 -29.10
C GLU A 280 -18.79 8.77 -28.96
N LEU A 281 -18.89 7.47 -28.61
CA LEU A 281 -20.17 6.82 -28.35
C LEU A 281 -20.85 7.39 -27.11
N ARG A 282 -20.11 7.70 -26.05
CA ARG A 282 -20.64 8.38 -24.85
C ARG A 282 -21.18 9.76 -25.21
N GLU A 283 -20.42 10.58 -25.94
CA GLU A 283 -20.85 11.91 -26.36
C GLU A 283 -22.09 11.85 -27.26
N LYS A 284 -22.15 10.88 -28.19
CA LYS A 284 -23.33 10.62 -29.02
C LYS A 284 -24.53 10.20 -28.17
N ASN A 285 -24.33 9.36 -27.14
CA ASN A 285 -25.38 8.91 -26.24
C ASN A 285 -25.91 10.05 -25.38
N GLU A 286 -25.03 10.92 -24.86
CA GLU A 286 -25.42 12.11 -24.11
C GLU A 286 -26.21 13.08 -25.00
N SER A 287 -25.74 13.33 -26.23
CA SER A 287 -26.48 14.11 -27.24
C SER A 287 -27.86 13.51 -27.58
N LEU A 288 -27.95 12.19 -27.72
CA LEU A 288 -29.23 11.50 -27.94
C LEU A 288 -30.15 11.63 -26.74
N THR A 289 -29.62 11.54 -25.53
CA THR A 289 -30.36 11.71 -24.28
C THR A 289 -30.94 13.11 -24.20
N VAL A 290 -30.16 14.15 -24.51
CA VAL A 290 -30.66 15.54 -24.56
C VAL A 290 -31.79 15.69 -25.57
N ARG A 291 -31.61 15.20 -26.81
CA ARG A 291 -32.66 15.24 -27.85
C ARG A 291 -33.92 14.49 -27.45
N LEU A 292 -33.78 13.36 -26.75
CA LEU A 292 -34.94 12.61 -26.23
C LEU A 292 -35.71 13.43 -25.18
N HIS A 293 -35.01 14.09 -24.26
CA HIS A 293 -35.66 14.96 -23.27
C HIS A 293 -36.36 16.16 -23.93
N GLU A 294 -35.77 16.75 -24.97
CA GLU A 294 -36.39 17.83 -25.74
C GLU A 294 -37.65 17.34 -26.48
N ALA A 295 -37.60 16.18 -27.12
CA ALA A 295 -38.76 15.59 -27.79
C ALA A 295 -39.88 15.24 -26.79
N LEU A 296 -39.54 14.71 -25.61
CA LEU A 296 -40.52 14.44 -24.55
C LEU A 296 -41.20 15.74 -24.08
N LYS A 297 -40.43 16.83 -23.92
CA LYS A 297 -40.98 18.14 -23.59
C LYS A 297 -41.93 18.63 -24.68
N GLN A 298 -41.55 18.53 -25.95
CA GLN A 298 -42.43 18.89 -27.07
C GLN A 298 -43.72 18.05 -27.08
N CYS A 299 -43.64 16.75 -26.81
CA CYS A 299 -44.84 15.91 -26.69
C CYS A 299 -45.75 16.34 -25.53
N GLN A 300 -45.17 16.76 -24.41
CA GLN A 300 -45.94 17.28 -23.28
C GLN A 300 -46.64 18.59 -23.63
N ASP A 301 -45.94 19.52 -24.28
CA ASP A 301 -46.50 20.79 -24.74
C ASP A 301 -47.65 20.55 -25.71
N LEU A 302 -47.46 19.71 -26.74
CA LEU A 302 -48.51 19.33 -27.68
C LEU A 302 -49.71 18.65 -27.00
N LYS A 303 -49.48 17.83 -25.97
CA LYS A 303 -50.57 17.23 -25.18
C LYS A 303 -51.38 18.31 -24.46
N THR A 304 -50.74 19.35 -23.92
CA THR A 304 -51.45 20.47 -23.31
C THR A 304 -52.22 21.29 -24.32
N GLU A 305 -51.64 21.57 -25.50
CA GLU A 305 -52.30 22.28 -26.59
C GLU A 305 -53.50 21.50 -27.12
N LYS A 306 -53.35 20.19 -27.35
CA LYS A 306 -54.45 19.30 -27.72
C LYS A 306 -55.60 19.40 -26.71
N ASN A 307 -55.32 19.30 -25.41
CA ASN A 307 -56.35 19.40 -24.37
C ASN A 307 -57.05 20.78 -24.38
N GLN A 308 -56.33 21.86 -24.72
CA GLN A 308 -56.93 23.18 -24.86
C GLN A 308 -57.85 23.25 -26.09
N MET A 309 -57.41 22.70 -27.23
CA MET A 309 -58.23 22.60 -28.43
C MET A 309 -59.48 21.74 -28.22
N ASP A 310 -59.36 20.59 -27.55
CA ASP A 310 -60.49 19.71 -27.24
C ASP A 310 -61.56 20.42 -26.37
N ARG A 311 -61.12 21.25 -25.40
CA ARG A 311 -62.05 22.11 -24.63
C ARG A 311 -62.75 23.13 -25.52
N LYS A 312 -62.01 23.77 -26.43
CA LYS A 312 -62.59 24.74 -27.38
C LYS A 312 -63.58 24.09 -28.34
N ILE A 313 -63.30 22.88 -28.82
CA ILE A 313 -64.23 22.09 -29.62
C ILE A 313 -65.50 21.78 -28.81
N SER A 314 -65.35 21.39 -27.55
CA SER A 314 -66.49 21.11 -26.67
C SER A 314 -67.37 22.34 -26.48
N GLN A 315 -66.77 23.51 -26.24
CA GLN A 315 -67.48 24.80 -26.13
C GLN A 315 -68.22 25.16 -27.42
N LEU A 316 -67.54 25.10 -28.57
CA LEU A 316 -68.16 25.38 -29.87
C LEU A 316 -69.30 24.39 -30.18
N SER A 317 -69.16 23.13 -29.77
CA SER A 317 -70.21 22.13 -29.91
C SER A 317 -71.44 22.45 -29.06
N GLU A 318 -71.24 22.95 -27.83
CA GLU A 318 -72.31 23.41 -26.95
C GLU A 318 -73.02 24.64 -27.55
N GLU A 319 -72.27 25.66 -27.97
CA GLU A 319 -72.81 26.85 -28.65
C GLU A 319 -73.59 26.48 -29.92
N ASN A 320 -73.08 25.55 -30.74
CA ASN A 320 -73.79 25.08 -31.92
C ASN A 320 -75.07 24.30 -31.56
N GLY A 321 -75.05 23.56 -30.45
CA GLY A 321 -76.22 22.91 -29.88
C GLY A 321 -77.30 23.92 -29.47
N GLU A 322 -76.91 24.99 -28.78
CA GLU A 322 -77.80 26.10 -28.40
C GLU A 322 -78.38 26.81 -29.62
N LEU A 323 -77.54 27.12 -30.62
CA LEU A 323 -78.00 27.73 -31.88
C LEU A 323 -78.98 26.82 -32.62
N SER A 324 -78.70 25.52 -32.68
CA SER A 324 -79.59 24.52 -33.27
C SER A 324 -80.91 24.39 -32.51
N PHE A 325 -80.90 24.57 -31.18
CA PHE A 325 -82.12 24.64 -30.38
C PHE A 325 -82.94 25.89 -30.72
N LYS A 326 -82.32 27.08 -30.70
CA LYS A 326 -82.98 28.35 -31.07
C LYS A 326 -83.56 28.31 -32.49
N MET A 327 -82.85 27.71 -33.45
CA MET A 327 -83.35 27.57 -34.82
C MET A 327 -84.58 26.66 -34.91
N ARG A 328 -84.60 25.56 -34.15
CA ARG A 328 -85.79 24.69 -34.06
C ARG A 328 -86.97 25.41 -33.41
N GLU A 329 -86.73 26.19 -32.36
CA GLU A 329 -87.75 27.01 -31.69
C GLU A 329 -88.35 28.04 -32.65
N ILE A 330 -87.52 28.81 -33.37
CA ILE A 330 -87.98 29.77 -34.38
C ILE A 330 -88.78 29.07 -35.48
N THR A 331 -88.31 27.91 -35.96
CA THR A 331 -89.04 27.13 -36.97
C THR A 331 -90.40 26.67 -36.45
N SER A 332 -90.48 26.22 -35.19
CA SER A 332 -91.75 25.89 -34.54
C SER A 332 -92.69 27.10 -34.46
N HIS A 333 -92.17 28.28 -34.10
CA HIS A 333 -92.95 29.52 -34.06
C HIS A 333 -93.45 29.91 -35.46
N LEU A 334 -92.62 29.77 -36.50
CA LEU A 334 -93.01 30.04 -37.87
C LEU A 334 -94.12 29.09 -38.34
N VAL A 335 -94.05 27.80 -38.00
CA VAL A 335 -95.12 26.84 -38.31
C VAL A 335 -96.42 27.22 -37.61
N GLN A 336 -96.37 27.56 -36.31
CA GLN A 336 -97.55 28.02 -35.56
C GLN A 336 -98.17 29.30 -36.16
N LEU A 337 -97.35 30.26 -36.56
CA LEU A 337 -97.82 31.48 -37.21
C LEU A 337 -98.43 31.19 -38.59
N GLN A 338 -97.84 30.25 -39.34
CA GLN A 338 -98.39 29.82 -40.63
C GLN A 338 -99.74 29.12 -40.47
N GLU A 339 -99.89 28.27 -39.45
CA GLU A 339 -101.16 27.63 -39.10
C GLU A 339 -102.23 28.67 -38.72
N ALA A 340 -101.91 29.59 -37.82
CA ALA A 340 -102.83 30.67 -37.43
C ALA A 340 -103.23 31.58 -38.62
N LEU A 341 -102.29 31.85 -39.55
CA LEU A 341 -102.58 32.60 -40.76
C LEU A 341 -103.50 31.84 -41.70
N ASN A 342 -103.29 30.53 -41.87
CA ASN A 342 -104.17 29.67 -42.67
C ASN A 342 -105.58 29.61 -42.05
N GLU A 343 -105.69 29.45 -40.73
CA GLU A 343 -106.98 29.47 -40.02
C GLU A 343 -107.72 30.79 -40.26
N LEU A 344 -107.05 31.93 -40.10
CA LEU A 344 -107.64 33.26 -40.33
C LEU A 344 -108.05 33.45 -41.80
N LEU A 345 -107.26 32.95 -42.75
CA LEU A 345 -107.61 32.98 -44.17
C LEU A 345 -108.85 32.14 -44.48
N GLU A 346 -108.98 30.96 -43.88
CA GLU A 346 -110.17 30.13 -44.03
C GLU A 346 -111.40 30.78 -43.37
N GLU A 347 -111.27 31.35 -42.17
CA GLU A 347 -112.33 32.13 -41.54
C GLU A 347 -112.77 33.32 -42.40
N HIS A 348 -111.82 34.02 -43.01
CA HIS A 348 -112.08 35.10 -43.95
C HIS A 348 -112.82 34.60 -45.20
N ASN A 349 -112.37 33.51 -45.81
CA ASN A 349 -113.02 32.91 -46.99
C ASN A 349 -114.47 32.49 -46.68
N VAL A 350 -114.69 31.81 -45.55
CA VAL A 350 -116.03 31.41 -45.11
C VAL A 350 -116.91 32.63 -44.86
N SER A 351 -116.37 33.67 -44.22
CA SER A 351 -117.10 34.93 -43.99
C SER A 351 -117.42 35.65 -45.29
N LEU A 352 -116.50 35.66 -46.25
CA LEU A 352 -116.70 36.25 -47.58
C LEU A 352 -117.80 35.53 -48.35
N VAL A 353 -117.81 34.20 -48.37
CA VAL A 353 -118.87 33.39 -49.01
C VAL A 353 -120.23 33.66 -48.37
N ARG A 354 -120.33 33.62 -47.03
CA ARG A 354 -121.58 33.96 -46.32
C ARG A 354 -122.07 35.36 -46.64
N TRP A 355 -121.16 36.33 -46.73
CA TRP A 355 -121.50 37.71 -47.07
C TRP A 355 -122.01 37.82 -48.53
N GLN A 356 -121.36 37.14 -49.48
CA GLN A 356 -121.80 37.08 -50.88
C GLN A 356 -123.16 36.41 -51.03
N GLU A 357 -123.39 35.28 -50.34
CA GLU A 357 -124.69 34.62 -50.29
C GLU A 357 -125.77 35.55 -49.74
N LYS A 358 -125.47 36.27 -48.66
CA LYS A 358 -126.41 37.24 -48.08
C LYS A 358 -126.68 38.42 -49.00
N GLN A 359 -125.67 38.92 -49.70
CA GLN A 359 -125.84 39.94 -50.73
C GLN A 359 -126.75 39.44 -51.85
N GLY A 360 -126.48 38.26 -52.41
CA GLY A 360 -127.32 37.67 -53.46
C GLY A 360 -128.76 37.39 -53.02
N GLN A 361 -128.96 36.95 -51.78
CA GLN A 361 -130.29 36.83 -51.17
C GLN A 361 -131.01 38.19 -51.15
N LEU A 362 -130.37 39.23 -50.61
CA LEU A 362 -130.94 40.58 -50.55
C LEU A 362 -131.22 41.17 -51.95
N GLU A 363 -130.36 40.92 -52.93
CA GLU A 363 -130.58 41.31 -54.33
C GLU A 363 -131.79 40.59 -54.94
N SER A 364 -131.98 39.30 -54.64
CA SER A 364 -133.14 38.52 -55.10
C SER A 364 -134.45 38.96 -54.42
N GLU A 365 -134.40 39.26 -53.12
CA GLU A 365 -135.50 39.83 -52.34
C GLU A 365 -135.88 41.20 -52.91
N LEU A 366 -134.89 42.04 -53.23
CA LEU A 366 -135.11 43.34 -53.87
C LEU A 366 -135.75 43.20 -55.25
N HIS A 367 -135.27 42.27 -56.09
CA HIS A 367 -135.86 42.03 -57.42
C HIS A 367 -137.30 41.54 -57.32
N THR A 368 -137.57 40.60 -56.41
CA THR A 368 -138.92 40.10 -56.13
C THR A 368 -139.84 41.23 -55.68
N ALA A 369 -139.41 42.03 -54.71
CA ALA A 369 -140.16 43.19 -54.23
C ALA A 369 -140.43 44.21 -55.34
N LEU A 370 -139.47 44.43 -56.26
CA LEU A 370 -139.66 45.29 -57.43
C LEU A 370 -140.68 44.71 -58.43
N GLN A 371 -140.70 43.40 -58.66
CA GLN A 371 -141.70 42.75 -59.54
C GLN A 371 -143.10 42.77 -58.91
N GLU A 372 -143.21 42.50 -57.61
CA GLU A 372 -144.46 42.61 -56.86
C GLU A 372 -145.00 44.04 -56.86
N LYS A 373 -144.09 45.01 -56.65
CA LYS A 373 -144.39 46.43 -56.79
C LYS A 373 -144.93 46.72 -58.19
N LYS A 374 -144.27 46.25 -59.26
CA LYS A 374 -144.71 46.45 -60.65
C LYS A 374 -146.08 45.82 -60.93
N CYS A 375 -146.32 44.57 -60.51
CA CYS A 375 -147.64 43.93 -60.64
C CYS A 375 -148.73 44.71 -59.90
N SER A 376 -148.39 45.29 -58.74
CA SER A 376 -149.30 46.14 -57.97
C SER A 376 -149.55 47.47 -58.67
N GLU A 377 -148.53 48.09 -59.26
CA GLU A 377 -148.66 49.28 -60.12
C GLU A 377 -149.56 48.99 -61.33
N GLU A 378 -149.35 47.87 -62.03
CA GLU A 378 -150.21 47.42 -63.14
C GLU A 378 -151.65 47.17 -62.67
N LYS A 379 -151.86 46.56 -61.50
CA LYS A 379 -153.19 46.38 -60.91
C LYS A 379 -153.84 47.73 -60.58
N ILE A 380 -153.07 48.68 -60.06
CA ILE A 380 -153.54 50.05 -59.80
C ILE A 380 -153.95 50.71 -61.12
N GLU A 381 -153.14 50.62 -62.18
CA GLU A 381 -153.48 51.16 -63.51
C GLU A 381 -154.75 50.51 -64.08
N ILE A 382 -154.90 49.19 -63.98
CA ILE A 382 -156.13 48.49 -64.39
C ILE A 382 -157.33 48.99 -63.58
N LEU A 383 -157.18 49.12 -62.26
CA LEU A 383 -158.25 49.63 -61.40
C LEU A 383 -158.59 51.08 -61.73
N GLN A 384 -157.60 51.93 -61.97
CA GLN A 384 -157.79 53.30 -62.44
C GLN A 384 -158.52 53.33 -63.77
N GLY A 385 -158.12 52.52 -64.75
CA GLY A 385 -158.82 52.42 -66.05
C GLY A 385 -160.25 51.90 -65.92
N LYS A 386 -160.51 50.94 -65.02
CA LYS A 386 -161.88 50.50 -64.69
C LYS A 386 -162.69 51.61 -64.02
N ILE A 387 -162.09 52.37 -63.10
CA ILE A 387 -162.72 53.54 -62.50
C ILE A 387 -163.08 54.55 -63.58
N SER A 388 -162.16 54.88 -64.50
CA SER A 388 -162.45 55.77 -65.63
C SER A 388 -163.55 55.24 -66.56
N LEU A 389 -163.62 53.93 -66.84
CA LEU A 389 -164.72 53.34 -67.61
C LEU A 389 -166.06 53.44 -66.87
N LEU A 390 -166.06 53.22 -65.55
CA LEU A 390 -167.26 53.36 -64.71
C LEU A 390 -167.69 54.83 -64.62
N GLU A 391 -166.74 55.77 -64.53
CA GLU A 391 -166.98 57.21 -64.64
C GLU A 391 -167.59 57.56 -66.01
N ASP A 392 -167.09 56.99 -67.10
CA ASP A 392 -167.65 57.15 -68.46
C ASP A 392 -169.04 56.50 -68.61
N GLN A 393 -169.29 55.36 -67.98
CA GLN A 393 -170.62 54.73 -67.95
C GLN A 393 -171.61 55.53 -67.10
N LEU A 394 -171.16 56.11 -65.98
CA LEU A 394 -171.93 57.07 -65.20
C LEU A 394 -172.22 58.33 -66.02
N ALA A 395 -171.25 58.83 -66.78
CA ALA A 395 -171.44 59.95 -67.71
C ALA A 395 -172.42 59.60 -68.85
N LYS A 396 -172.36 58.39 -69.42
CA LYS A 396 -173.30 57.91 -70.45
C LYS A 396 -174.70 57.61 -69.91
N LEU A 397 -174.84 57.16 -68.66
CA LEU A 397 -176.12 57.11 -67.95
C LEU A 397 -176.62 58.54 -67.69
N GLY A 398 -175.72 59.50 -67.46
CA GLY A 398 -176.00 60.93 -67.49
C GLY A 398 -176.46 61.44 -68.86
N ASP A 399 -175.89 60.95 -69.97
CA ASP A 399 -176.18 61.42 -71.33
C ASP A 399 -177.32 60.65 -72.04
N CYS A 400 -177.66 59.43 -71.62
CA CYS A 400 -178.81 58.65 -72.10
C CYS A 400 -180.03 58.73 -71.17
N SER A 401 -179.96 59.48 -70.06
CA SER A 401 -181.13 59.83 -69.27
C SER A 401 -181.41 61.33 -69.39
N THR A 402 -182.52 61.60 -70.08
CA THR A 402 -183.40 62.75 -69.91
C THR A 402 -182.90 64.08 -70.49
N GLN A 403 -183.20 64.38 -71.76
CA GLN A 403 -184.54 64.88 -72.16
C GLN A 403 -185.64 64.73 -71.09
N LYS A 404 -185.80 65.83 -70.31
CA LYS A 404 -186.94 66.31 -69.50
C LYS A 404 -187.56 65.34 -68.46
N GLY A 405 -187.70 65.85 -67.23
CA GLY A 405 -188.14 65.17 -65.99
C GLY A 405 -189.40 64.30 -66.10
N GLU A 406 -189.73 63.46 -65.13
CA GLU A 406 -189.72 63.68 -63.67
C GLU A 406 -189.59 62.36 -62.88
N VAL A 407 -189.46 62.52 -61.55
CA VAL A 407 -189.76 61.59 -60.43
C VAL A 407 -188.52 61.17 -59.63
N MET A 408 -188.37 61.82 -58.47
CA MET A 408 -187.35 61.60 -57.44
C MET A 408 -187.91 60.82 -56.24
N GLY A 409 -187.07 59.99 -55.63
CA GLY A 409 -187.32 59.24 -54.38
C GLY A 409 -187.24 57.73 -54.64
N ASP A 410 -186.46 56.91 -53.92
CA ASP A 410 -186.28 56.93 -52.47
C ASP A 410 -184.97 56.24 -52.01
N VAL A 411 -184.65 56.50 -50.75
CA VAL A 411 -183.41 56.30 -49.97
C VAL A 411 -182.92 54.83 -49.86
N LEU A 412 -181.61 54.59 -50.10
CA LEU A 412 -180.84 53.38 -49.75
C LEU A 412 -179.99 53.68 -48.52
N LYS A 413 -180.13 52.98 -47.37
CA LYS A 413 -179.88 51.55 -47.03
C LYS A 413 -178.41 51.22 -46.76
N VAL A 414 -178.16 51.14 -45.43
CA VAL A 414 -177.34 50.22 -44.61
C VAL A 414 -175.97 49.84 -45.13
#